data_AF-A0A1J5S3N8-F1
#
_entry.id   AF-A0A1J5S3N8-F1
#
_cell.length_a   1.000
_cell.length_b   1.000
_cell.length_c   1.000
_cell.angle_alpha   90.00
_cell.angle_beta   90.00
_cell.angle_gamma   90.00
#
_symmetry.space_group_name_H-M   'P 1'
#
loop_
_entity.id
_entity.type
_entity.pdbx_description
1 polymer ?
#
loop_
_entity_poly.entity_id
_entity_poly.type
_entity_poly.pdbx_seq_one_letter_code
_entity_poly.pdbx_strand_id
1 'polypeptide(L)'
;MAQQTIQNPILKRIEDGIEAKIPPGSRQQYMAIVVSGMQIMFSPATRHMLMQKIQQPGDIVTKVSSGIAQLVGTIYNQSQGKMSVPEAVPAAITLAMQVLDFAERSKAIDTVTTDVAAQVVQATAQAVLKLFGIGRAKVQEVMAARQGAQMPSGAQSAPGAVQPPPVATAAQPGAQ
;
A
#
# COMPACT_ATOMS: atom_id res chain seq x y z
N MET A 1 -7.51 6.54 21.42
CA MET A 1 -6.91 5.20 21.19
C MET A 1 -5.56 5.44 20.53
N ALA A 2 -4.47 4.98 21.14
CA ALA A 2 -3.13 5.27 20.64
C ALA A 2 -2.84 4.41 19.40
N GLN A 3 -2.51 5.05 18.27
CA GLN A 3 -1.76 4.40 17.20
C GLN A 3 -0.53 3.75 17.85
N GLN A 4 -0.36 2.43 17.68
CA GLN A 4 0.90 1.83 18.09
C GLN A 4 1.96 2.35 17.13
N THR A 5 2.87 3.17 17.65
CA THR A 5 3.99 3.68 16.86
C THR A 5 4.86 2.50 16.46
N ILE A 6 4.95 2.23 15.15
CA ILE A 6 5.88 1.26 14.59
C ILE A 6 7.31 1.70 14.95
N GLN A 7 8.04 0.80 15.61
CA GLN A 7 9.42 1.04 16.03
C GLN A 7 10.41 0.61 14.96
N ASN A 8 10.10 -0.43 14.20
CA ASN A 8 10.97 -0.90 13.12
C ASN A 8 10.97 0.13 11.96
N PRO A 9 12.13 0.70 11.59
CA PRO A 9 12.20 1.78 10.60
C PRO A 9 11.83 1.33 9.18
N ILE A 10 11.98 0.04 8.86
CA ILE A 10 11.58 -0.52 7.56
C ILE A 10 10.06 -0.50 7.46
N LEU A 11 9.39 -1.03 8.49
CA LEU A 11 7.93 -1.09 8.57
C LEU A 11 7.31 0.30 8.58
N LYS A 12 7.93 1.22 9.32
CA LYS A 12 7.50 2.63 9.37
C LYS A 12 7.58 3.29 8.01
N ARG A 13 8.69 3.11 7.28
CA ARG A 13 8.85 3.67 5.93
C ARG A 13 7.79 3.16 4.96
N ILE A 14 7.37 1.90 5.10
CA ILE A 14 6.31 1.31 4.28
C ILE A 14 4.96 1.94 4.63
N GLU A 15 4.64 2.07 5.92
CA GLU A 15 3.43 2.74 6.41
C GLU A 15 3.33 4.18 5.90
N ASP A 16 4.37 5.00 6.11
CA ASP A 16 4.46 6.38 5.64
C ASP A 16 4.25 6.47 4.12
N GLY A 17 4.86 5.55 3.35
CA GLY A 17 4.73 5.49 1.91
C GLY A 17 3.32 5.11 1.42
N ILE A 18 2.56 4.35 2.22
CA ILE A 18 1.17 4.04 1.94
C ILE A 18 0.30 5.25 2.24
N GLU A 19 0.45 5.84 3.43
CA GLU A 19 -0.35 6.99 3.88
C GLU A 19 -0.18 8.21 2.98
N ALA A 20 1.04 8.45 2.47
CA ALA A 20 1.32 9.53 1.52
C ALA A 20 0.56 9.37 0.18
N LYS A 21 0.15 8.15 -0.18
CA LYS A 21 -0.55 7.84 -1.43
C LYS A 21 -2.06 7.81 -1.26
N ILE A 22 -2.57 8.03 -0.05
CA ILE A 22 -4.00 8.06 0.23
C ILE A 22 -4.54 9.46 -0.11
N PRO A 23 -5.50 9.57 -1.04
CA PRO A 23 -6.10 10.86 -1.36
C PRO A 23 -6.87 11.41 -0.15
N PRO A 24 -6.93 12.74 0.02
CA PRO A 24 -7.52 13.36 1.20
C PRO A 24 -8.98 12.97 1.42
N GLY A 25 -9.77 12.77 0.36
CA GLY A 25 -11.16 12.32 0.44
C GLY A 25 -11.34 10.88 0.95
N SER A 26 -10.30 10.05 0.87
CA SER A 26 -10.34 8.64 1.31
C SER A 26 -9.71 8.43 2.69
N ARG A 27 -8.98 9.42 3.22
CA ARG A 27 -8.23 9.29 4.49
C ARG A 27 -9.12 8.90 5.66
N GLN A 28 -10.33 9.47 5.77
CA GLN A 28 -11.24 9.15 6.87
C GLN A 28 -11.69 7.68 6.84
N GLN A 29 -11.99 7.15 5.65
CA GLN A 29 -12.43 5.77 5.48
C GLN A 29 -11.27 4.81 5.74
N TYR A 30 -10.08 5.12 5.20
CA TYR A 30 -8.85 4.40 5.54
C TYR A 30 -8.60 4.35 7.05
N MET A 31 -8.62 5.49 7.73
CA MET A 31 -8.39 5.55 9.19
C MET A 31 -9.46 4.78 9.96
N ALA A 32 -10.72 4.83 9.54
CA ALA A 32 -11.80 4.07 10.18
C ALA A 32 -11.53 2.55 10.11
N ILE A 33 -11.01 2.07 8.98
CA ILE A 33 -10.64 0.65 8.81
C ILE A 33 -9.45 0.31 9.70
N VAL A 34 -8.39 1.12 9.70
CA VAL A 34 -7.21 0.88 10.55
C VAL A 34 -7.60 0.88 12.03
N VAL A 35 -8.38 1.86 12.49
CA VAL A 35 -8.84 1.95 13.88
C VAL A 35 -9.71 0.76 14.27
N SER A 36 -10.64 0.34 13.41
CA SER A 36 -11.49 -0.83 13.67
C SER A 36 -10.66 -2.12 13.72
N GLY A 37 -9.71 -2.27 12.79
CA GLY A 37 -8.80 -3.41 12.78
C GLY A 37 -7.92 -3.47 14.02
N MET A 38 -7.38 -2.35 14.46
CA MET A 38 -6.60 -2.24 15.70
C MET A 38 -7.41 -2.63 16.93
N GLN A 39 -8.65 -2.15 17.03
CA GLN A 39 -9.54 -2.48 18.15
C GLN A 39 -9.82 -3.98 18.22
N ILE A 40 -10.11 -4.62 17.10
CA ILE A 40 -10.36 -6.06 17.06
C ILE A 40 -9.08 -6.83 17.36
N MET A 41 -7.99 -6.53 16.63
CA MET A 41 -6.71 -7.23 16.71
C MET A 41 -6.09 -7.22 18.11
N PHE A 42 -6.15 -6.07 18.79
CA PHE A 42 -5.57 -5.89 20.12
C PHE A 42 -6.61 -5.90 21.24
N SER A 43 -7.83 -6.34 20.96
CA SER A 43 -8.81 -6.58 22.03
C SER A 43 -8.28 -7.66 22.99
N PRO A 44 -8.67 -7.64 24.28
CA PRO A 44 -8.28 -8.68 25.22
C PRO A 44 -8.62 -10.10 24.74
N ALA A 45 -9.76 -10.25 24.05
CA ALA A 45 -10.23 -11.54 23.53
C ALA A 45 -9.37 -12.04 22.35
N THR A 46 -8.96 -11.16 21.45
CA THR A 46 -8.26 -11.55 20.21
C THR A 46 -6.74 -11.50 20.34
N ARG A 47 -6.20 -10.68 21.25
CA ARG A 47 -4.76 -10.53 21.46
C ARG A 47 -4.09 -11.85 21.82
N HIS A 48 -4.71 -12.67 22.68
CA HIS A 48 -4.15 -13.98 23.03
C HIS A 48 -4.10 -14.90 21.81
N MET A 49 -5.16 -14.93 21.00
CA MET A 49 -5.21 -15.73 19.77
C MET A 49 -4.16 -15.27 18.75
N LEU A 50 -3.96 -13.95 18.60
CA LEU A 50 -2.92 -13.38 17.75
C LEU A 50 -1.53 -13.86 18.19
N MET A 51 -1.23 -13.78 19.48
CA MET A 51 0.05 -14.24 20.02
C MET A 51 0.27 -15.73 19.80
N GLN A 52 -0.75 -16.57 20.04
CA GLN A 52 -0.66 -18.00 19.77
C GLN A 52 -0.39 -18.27 18.30
N LYS A 53 -1.06 -17.55 17.38
CA LYS A 53 -0.93 -17.77 15.95
C LYS A 53 0.45 -17.36 15.39
N ILE A 54 1.03 -16.28 15.92
CA ILE A 54 2.38 -15.85 15.55
C ILE A 54 3.42 -16.88 16.04
N GLN A 55 3.27 -17.36 17.28
CA GLN A 55 4.20 -18.30 17.92
C GLN A 55 4.12 -19.74 17.40
N GLN A 56 3.05 -20.13 16.71
CA GLN A 56 3.00 -21.44 16.06
C GLN A 56 4.15 -21.60 15.07
N PRO A 57 4.63 -22.81 14.76
CA PRO A 57 5.59 -23.00 13.68
C PRO A 57 5.00 -22.62 12.32
N GLY A 58 5.84 -22.17 11.39
CA GLY A 58 5.46 -21.85 10.00
C GLY A 58 5.81 -20.44 9.54
N ASP A 59 5.62 -20.19 8.25
CA ASP A 59 6.00 -18.95 7.59
C ASP A 59 5.21 -17.73 8.10
N ILE A 60 5.95 -16.70 8.56
CA ILE A 60 5.37 -15.48 9.12
C ILE A 60 4.61 -14.69 8.07
N VAL A 61 5.06 -14.71 6.81
CA VAL A 61 4.43 -13.99 5.70
C VAL A 61 3.01 -14.48 5.51
N THR A 62 2.82 -15.79 5.44
CA THR A 62 1.52 -16.45 5.28
C THR A 62 0.61 -16.21 6.49
N LYS A 63 1.14 -16.31 7.71
CA LYS A 63 0.35 -16.10 8.95
C LYS A 63 -0.19 -14.68 9.05
N VAL A 64 0.67 -13.69 8.83
CA VAL A 64 0.28 -12.27 8.91
C VAL A 64 -0.69 -11.94 7.78
N SER A 65 -0.34 -12.24 6.52
CA SER A 65 -1.19 -11.90 5.38
C SER A 65 -2.58 -12.54 5.44
N SER A 66 -2.68 -13.83 5.77
CA SER A 66 -3.97 -14.53 5.90
C SER A 66 -4.78 -14.05 7.10
N GLY A 67 -4.13 -13.82 8.25
CA GLY A 67 -4.78 -13.31 9.46
C GLY A 67 -5.37 -11.91 9.25
N ILE A 68 -4.63 -11.03 8.59
CA ILE A 68 -5.10 -9.69 8.24
C ILE A 68 -6.27 -9.75 7.24
N ALA A 69 -6.21 -10.61 6.23
CA ALA A 69 -7.33 -10.75 5.30
C ALA A 69 -8.60 -11.25 6.00
N GLN A 70 -8.48 -12.20 6.94
CA GLN A 70 -9.62 -12.65 7.76
C GLN A 70 -10.18 -11.51 8.64
N LEU A 71 -9.30 -10.69 9.22
CA LEU A 71 -9.68 -9.52 9.99
C LEU A 71 -10.44 -8.50 9.13
N VAL A 72 -9.93 -8.19 7.95
CA VAL A 72 -10.60 -7.29 6.99
C VAL A 72 -11.96 -7.83 6.58
N GLY A 73 -12.09 -9.14 6.35
CA GLY A 73 -13.40 -9.76 6.09
C GLY A 73 -14.37 -9.64 7.25
N THR A 74 -13.88 -9.74 8.48
CA THR A 74 -14.69 -9.51 9.68
C THR A 74 -15.17 -8.06 9.77
N ILE A 75 -14.27 -7.09 9.55
CA ILE A 75 -14.61 -5.66 9.53
C ILE A 75 -15.64 -5.38 8.43
N TYR A 76 -15.45 -5.94 7.24
CA TYR A 76 -16.38 -5.77 6.13
C TYR A 76 -17.78 -6.28 6.47
N ASN A 77 -17.86 -7.45 7.11
CA ASN A 77 -19.12 -8.05 7.52
C ASN A 77 -19.81 -7.21 8.62
N GLN A 78 -19.05 -6.76 9.63
CA GLN A 78 -19.54 -5.87 10.68
C GLN A 78 -19.98 -4.49 10.15
N SER A 79 -19.32 -4.01 9.10
CA SER A 79 -19.65 -2.75 8.42
C SER A 79 -20.91 -2.84 7.56
N GLN A 80 -21.52 -4.02 7.42
CA GLN A 80 -22.68 -4.26 6.54
C GLN A 80 -22.42 -3.83 5.09
N GLY A 81 -21.19 -4.02 4.59
CA GLY A 81 -20.80 -3.64 3.24
C GLY A 81 -20.59 -2.14 3.01
N LYS A 82 -20.60 -1.31 4.06
CA LYS A 82 -20.31 0.15 3.97
C LYS A 82 -18.81 0.46 3.92
N MET A 83 -17.97 -0.55 4.04
CA MET A 83 -16.52 -0.43 3.99
C MET A 83 -16.06 -0.23 2.53
N SER A 84 -15.30 0.84 2.31
CA SER A 84 -14.76 1.14 1.00
C SER A 84 -13.63 0.15 0.64
N VAL A 85 -13.89 -0.69 -0.36
CA VAL A 85 -12.95 -1.70 -0.88
C VAL A 85 -11.63 -1.10 -1.38
N PRO A 86 -11.58 0.07 -2.07
CA PRO A 86 -10.33 0.67 -2.51
C PRO A 86 -9.38 1.03 -1.36
N GLU A 87 -9.93 1.39 -0.20
CA GLU A 87 -9.21 1.76 1.02
C GLU A 87 -8.89 0.55 1.90
N ALA A 88 -9.54 -0.59 1.67
CA ALA A 88 -9.33 -1.81 2.45
C ALA A 88 -7.92 -2.38 2.27
N VAL A 89 -7.38 -2.37 1.04
CA VAL A 89 -6.03 -2.87 0.75
C VAL A 89 -4.93 -2.05 1.46
N PRO A 90 -4.86 -0.72 1.31
CA PRO A 90 -3.84 0.07 2.03
C PRO A 90 -4.01 -0.03 3.55
N ALA A 91 -5.24 -0.05 4.07
CA ALA A 91 -5.49 -0.24 5.50
C ALA A 91 -5.02 -1.61 6.00
N ALA A 92 -5.26 -2.67 5.24
CA ALA A 92 -4.80 -4.01 5.56
C ALA A 92 -3.27 -4.09 5.65
N ILE A 93 -2.56 -3.49 4.69
CA ILE A 93 -1.10 -3.49 4.69
C ILE A 93 -0.58 -2.74 5.92
N THR A 94 -1.16 -1.59 6.27
CA THR A 94 -0.82 -0.87 7.50
C THR A 94 -1.02 -1.74 8.75
N LEU A 95 -2.15 -2.44 8.86
CA LEU A 95 -2.39 -3.38 9.95
C LEU A 95 -1.37 -4.52 9.97
N ALA A 96 -0.95 -5.03 8.81
CA ALA A 96 0.08 -6.06 8.71
C ALA A 96 1.45 -5.56 9.21
N MET A 97 1.82 -4.32 8.92
CA MET A 97 3.05 -3.70 9.45
C MET A 97 3.02 -3.63 10.98
N GLN A 98 1.86 -3.28 11.57
CA GLN A 98 1.71 -3.26 13.03
C GLN A 98 1.79 -4.66 13.66
N VAL A 99 1.28 -5.70 12.98
CA VAL A 99 1.45 -7.09 13.44
C VAL A 99 2.92 -7.52 13.40
N LEU A 100 3.65 -7.18 12.33
CA LEU A 100 5.07 -7.50 12.22
C LEU A 100 5.90 -6.80 13.30
N ASP A 101 5.65 -5.51 13.53
CA ASP A 101 6.29 -4.74 14.61
C ASP A 101 5.99 -5.37 15.98
N PHE A 102 4.73 -5.73 16.22
CA PHE A 102 4.34 -6.40 17.45
C PHE A 102 4.99 -7.79 17.61
N ALA A 103 5.13 -8.56 16.54
CA ALA A 103 5.76 -9.88 16.55
C ALA A 103 7.26 -9.78 16.90
N GLU A 104 7.97 -8.83 16.30
CA GLU A 104 9.38 -8.56 16.58
C GLU A 104 9.56 -8.10 18.04
N ARG A 105 8.75 -7.13 18.49
CA ARG A 105 8.82 -6.61 19.87
C ARG A 105 8.48 -7.66 20.92
N SER A 106 7.60 -8.59 20.59
CA SER A 106 7.23 -9.71 21.46
C SER A 106 8.24 -10.85 21.44
N LYS A 107 9.36 -10.72 20.69
CA LYS A 107 10.35 -11.78 20.44
C LYS A 107 9.75 -13.07 19.89
N ALA A 108 8.61 -12.96 19.20
CA ALA A 108 7.98 -14.09 18.54
C ALA A 108 8.64 -14.39 17.18
N ILE A 109 9.37 -13.41 16.63
CA ILE A 109 10.27 -13.51 15.48
C ILE A 109 11.54 -12.72 15.79
N ASP A 110 12.66 -13.10 15.20
CA ASP A 110 13.96 -12.45 15.47
C ASP A 110 14.02 -11.01 14.95
N THR A 111 13.94 -10.83 13.63
CA THR A 111 14.07 -9.52 12.99
C THR A 111 13.35 -9.52 11.66
N VAL A 112 12.54 -8.49 11.44
CA VAL A 112 11.83 -8.26 10.19
C VAL A 112 12.79 -7.61 9.21
N THR A 113 13.10 -8.35 8.14
CA THR A 113 13.92 -7.85 7.03
C THR A 113 13.05 -7.14 5.99
N THR A 114 13.68 -6.34 5.14
CA THR A 114 13.01 -5.68 4.00
C THR A 114 12.31 -6.69 3.08
N ASP A 115 12.92 -7.86 2.89
CA ASP A 115 12.36 -8.93 2.07
C ASP A 115 11.07 -9.49 2.69
N VAL A 116 11.09 -9.84 3.98
CA VAL A 116 9.89 -10.30 4.71
C VAL A 116 8.79 -9.24 4.65
N ALA A 117 9.13 -7.96 4.89
CA ALA A 117 8.18 -6.87 4.84
C ALA A 117 7.55 -6.73 3.43
N ALA A 118 8.36 -6.78 2.37
CA ALA A 118 7.88 -6.72 0.99
C ALA A 118 6.97 -7.91 0.63
N GLN A 119 7.34 -9.12 1.06
CA GLN A 119 6.53 -10.31 0.89
C GLN A 119 5.19 -10.19 1.62
N VAL A 120 5.17 -9.68 2.86
CA VAL A 120 3.94 -9.45 3.62
C VAL A 120 3.04 -8.42 2.93
N VAL A 121 3.60 -7.32 2.42
CA VAL A 121 2.84 -6.32 1.66
C VAL A 121 2.14 -6.99 0.46
N GLN A 122 2.87 -7.73 -0.36
CA GLN A 122 2.31 -8.39 -1.53
C GLN A 122 1.28 -9.46 -1.17
N ALA A 123 1.60 -10.33 -0.22
CA ALA A 123 0.72 -11.41 0.21
C ALA A 123 -0.58 -10.86 0.83
N THR A 124 -0.49 -9.80 1.63
CA THR A 124 -1.66 -9.15 2.24
C THR A 124 -2.55 -8.51 1.17
N ALA A 125 -1.96 -7.77 0.22
CA ALA A 125 -2.71 -7.18 -0.87
C ALA A 125 -3.45 -8.26 -1.68
N GLN A 126 -2.77 -9.35 -2.03
CA GLN A 126 -3.39 -10.46 -2.76
C GLN A 126 -4.50 -11.15 -1.97
N ALA A 127 -4.29 -11.37 -0.66
CA ALA A 127 -5.26 -12.03 0.20
C ALA A 127 -6.54 -11.18 0.35
N VAL A 128 -6.40 -9.86 0.51
CA VAL A 128 -7.53 -8.94 0.59
C VAL A 128 -8.26 -8.82 -0.76
N LEU A 129 -7.54 -8.73 -1.88
CA LEU A 129 -8.17 -8.70 -3.20
C LEU A 129 -8.96 -9.98 -3.49
N LYS A 130 -8.39 -11.14 -3.12
CA LYS A 130 -9.06 -12.44 -3.21
C LYS A 130 -10.32 -12.49 -2.34
N LEU A 131 -10.29 -11.94 -1.14
CA LEU A 131 -11.45 -11.84 -0.24
C LEU A 131 -12.62 -11.10 -0.90
N PHE A 132 -12.36 -10.03 -1.65
CA PHE A 132 -13.38 -9.26 -2.37
C PHE A 132 -13.76 -9.84 -3.74
N GLY A 133 -13.32 -11.06 -4.08
CA GLY A 133 -13.58 -11.68 -5.37
C GLY A 133 -12.81 -11.04 -6.54
N ILE A 134 -11.88 -10.13 -6.25
CA ILE A 134 -10.99 -9.51 -7.24
C ILE A 134 -9.78 -10.45 -7.40
N GLY A 135 -9.94 -11.47 -8.26
CA GLY A 135 -8.85 -12.40 -8.59
C GLY A 135 -7.69 -11.71 -9.34
N ARG A 136 -6.53 -12.38 -9.42
CA ARG A 136 -5.31 -11.85 -10.09
C ARG A 136 -5.57 -11.25 -11.48
N ALA A 137 -6.48 -11.85 -12.25
CA ALA A 137 -6.87 -11.35 -13.57
C ALA A 137 -7.54 -9.96 -13.51
N LYS A 138 -8.45 -9.76 -12.55
CA LYS A 138 -9.16 -8.48 -12.36
C LYS A 138 -8.24 -7.40 -11.81
N VAL A 139 -7.29 -7.77 -10.95
CA VAL A 139 -6.24 -6.86 -10.45
C VAL A 139 -5.31 -6.41 -11.59
N GLN A 140 -4.88 -7.33 -12.45
CA GLN A 140 -4.07 -7.01 -13.61
C GLN A 140 -4.83 -6.13 -14.61
N GLU A 141 -6.12 -6.39 -14.82
CA GLU A 141 -7.00 -5.56 -15.65
C GLU A 141 -7.11 -4.13 -15.11
N VAL A 142 -7.35 -3.96 -13.80
CA VAL A 142 -7.45 -2.64 -13.15
C VAL A 142 -6.09 -1.91 -13.12
N MET A 143 -4.99 -2.63 -12.88
CA MET A 143 -3.63 -2.06 -12.93
C MET A 143 -3.25 -1.65 -14.35
N ALA A 144 -3.58 -2.45 -15.36
CA ALA A 144 -3.38 -2.11 -16.77
C ALA A 144 -4.24 -0.90 -17.18
N ALA A 145 -5.49 -0.83 -16.73
CA ALA A 145 -6.36 0.32 -16.95
C ALA A 145 -5.83 1.59 -16.26
N ARG A 146 -5.22 1.47 -15.07
CA ARG A 146 -4.57 2.60 -14.38
C ARG A 146 -3.24 3.01 -14.99
N GLN A 147 -2.43 2.07 -15.48
CA GLN A 147 -1.20 2.39 -16.22
C GLN A 147 -1.51 3.04 -17.57
N GLY A 148 -2.62 2.67 -18.22
CA GLY A 148 -3.16 3.36 -19.39
C GLY A 148 -3.75 4.74 -19.08
N ALA A 149 -4.30 4.95 -17.88
CA ALA A 149 -4.85 6.24 -17.43
C ALA A 149 -3.82 7.16 -16.74
N GLN A 150 -2.58 6.70 -16.51
CA GLN A 150 -1.46 7.52 -15.99
C GLN A 150 -0.56 8.11 -17.09
N MET A 151 -1.02 8.08 -18.35
CA MET A 151 -0.62 9.05 -19.37
C MET A 151 -1.89 9.82 -19.76
N PRO A 152 -1.98 11.13 -19.45
CA PRO A 152 -1.14 12.10 -20.15
C PRO A 152 -0.64 13.23 -19.23
N SER A 153 0.67 13.42 -19.16
CA SER A 153 1.25 14.69 -18.71
C SER A 153 2.56 14.93 -19.44
N GLY A 154 2.43 15.04 -20.76
CA GLY A 154 3.36 15.73 -21.63
C GLY A 154 2.52 16.67 -22.48
N ALA A 155 2.53 17.95 -22.12
CA ALA A 155 1.73 19.02 -22.66
C ALA A 155 1.55 18.99 -24.20
N GLN A 156 0.27 19.08 -24.56
CA GLN A 156 -0.24 19.71 -25.76
C GLN A 156 0.32 21.13 -25.89
N SER A 157 1.13 21.37 -26.91
CA SER A 157 1.48 22.72 -27.38
C SER A 157 1.32 22.77 -28.91
N ALA A 158 0.19 23.29 -29.36
CA ALA A 158 0.02 23.99 -30.63
C ALA A 158 -1.17 24.96 -30.44
N PRO A 159 -1.25 26.14 -31.08
CA PRO A 159 -0.48 26.62 -32.25
C PRO A 159 0.06 28.06 -32.10
N GLY A 160 0.94 28.47 -33.03
CA GLY A 160 1.09 29.90 -33.39
C GLY A 160 2.53 30.43 -33.41
N ALA A 161 2.95 30.83 -34.61
CA ALA A 161 3.87 31.92 -34.96
C ALA A 161 5.04 32.22 -33.99
N VAL A 162 6.30 32.15 -34.40
CA VAL A 162 6.90 32.99 -35.45
C VAL A 162 8.17 32.31 -35.98
N GLN A 163 8.28 32.15 -37.29
CA GLN A 163 9.59 32.13 -37.96
C GLN A 163 10.17 33.55 -37.87
N PRO A 164 11.51 33.73 -37.77
CA PRO A 164 12.29 34.01 -38.99
C PRO A 164 13.77 33.50 -38.90
N PRO A 165 14.63 33.79 -39.91
CA PRO A 165 14.82 33.10 -41.18
C PRO A 165 16.17 32.34 -41.25
N PRO A 166 16.46 31.57 -42.33
CA PRO A 166 17.78 31.01 -42.56
C PRO A 166 18.70 32.07 -43.19
N VAL A 167 19.78 32.46 -42.51
CA VAL A 167 20.87 33.23 -43.15
C VAL A 167 21.82 32.26 -43.83
N ALA A 168 21.57 32.02 -45.11
CA ALA A 168 22.60 31.55 -46.02
C ALA A 168 23.54 32.71 -46.39
N THR A 169 24.77 32.34 -46.78
CA THR A 169 25.63 33.08 -47.70
C THR A 169 26.61 34.11 -47.11
N ALA A 170 27.85 33.62 -47.02
CA ALA A 170 29.05 34.11 -47.70
C ALA A 170 29.89 35.26 -47.10
N ALA A 171 31.16 34.88 -46.96
CA ALA A 171 32.36 35.57 -47.43
C ALA A 171 32.79 36.88 -46.73
N GLN A 172 34.10 36.90 -46.43
CA GLN A 172 35.11 37.93 -46.81
C GLN A 172 36.14 38.15 -45.67
N PRO A 173 37.31 38.78 -45.91
CA PRO A 173 38.32 38.51 -46.95
C PRO A 173 39.79 38.65 -46.42
N GLY A 174 40.76 38.09 -47.17
CA GLY A 174 41.99 38.78 -47.63
C GLY A 174 43.11 39.25 -46.68
N ALA A 175 44.34 38.99 -47.15
CA ALA A 175 45.63 39.68 -46.91
C ALA A 175 46.25 39.53 -45.50
N GLN A 176 47.51 39.12 -45.34
CA GLN A 176 48.73 39.54 -46.05
C GLN A 176 49.74 38.40 -46.22
#